data_AF-A0A845XUW9-F1
#
_entry.id   AF-A0A845XUW9-F1
#
_cell.length_a   1.000
_cell.length_b   1.000
_cell.length_c   1.000
_cell.angle_alpha   90.00
_cell.angle_beta   90.00
_cell.angle_gamma   90.00
#
_symmetry.space_group_name_H-M   'P 1'
#
loop_
_entity.id
_entity.type
_entity.pdbx_description
1 polymer ?
#
loop_
_entity_poly.entity_id
_entity_poly.type
_entity_poly.pdbx_seq_one_letter_code
_entity_poly.pdbx_strand_id
1 'polypeptide(L)'
;MNAGNTPGYLLAQIESALLRAFPSKTKLEMMLRHQFSKNLEEIARGEDLTEIVYKVALYFDAKNKLGNLLDGALNENPGNYELKQLYSEKFKISPSLLSILFPLPNNIIEAMQQAYQACCPNNLWDDWENELPDSFYEILEKLDDTPQGTDNEKPIVQFVARLLKTGDIPEQTAEKLKQWIKQNANNVSDLLPQTSSQSQNHQQPNLDAQPYLLVKVDPSKQYHQQRQPNYQVSACFIPDISNYDYLRNHQNCKILETPPADGESEQDLFSIEDLPKLIEFFLDQLIKYSREYDDKLRIVFFLPYALLNYEIERIEIKENNQSIPIGSEYCVIFRSIGRLKNYKHQGKWLRKWRQVQNLCQTICLANFAFSNFEDWSELYSHLEQINAIVVKLNHPPCEEKLKAIDRAAIPVTLWLRQNNFTTINCKQALDQLLNCQINQLPEKVKEQRLQAFPKAKKKQEHIGHHLALLWEDPDLLPPQINYTTL
;
A
#
# COMPACT_ATOMS: atom_id res chain seq x y z
N MET A 1 23.11 13.98 10.38
CA MET A 1 24.39 13.97 11.15
C MET A 1 25.52 14.40 10.22
N ASN A 2 26.51 15.12 10.74
CA ASN A 2 27.65 15.70 9.99
C ASN A 2 28.25 14.71 8.98
N ALA A 3 28.56 15.20 7.77
CA ALA A 3 29.42 14.55 6.80
C ALA A 3 30.78 14.21 7.45
N GLY A 4 30.86 13.03 8.05
CA GLY A 4 32.08 12.53 8.65
C GLY A 4 32.97 12.03 7.53
N ASN A 5 34.09 12.72 7.28
CA ASN A 5 35.12 12.20 6.39
C ASN A 5 35.44 10.75 6.78
N THR A 6 35.39 9.83 5.82
CA THR A 6 35.76 8.43 6.03
C THR A 6 37.14 8.38 6.70
N PRO A 7 37.28 7.71 7.87
CA PRO A 7 38.56 7.67 8.56
C PRO A 7 39.67 7.14 7.65
N GLY A 8 40.84 7.79 7.64
CA GLY A 8 41.91 7.46 6.69
C GLY A 8 42.37 6.00 6.73
N TYR A 9 42.26 5.33 7.88
CA TYR A 9 42.55 3.89 7.98
C TYR A 9 41.54 3.03 7.22
N LEU A 10 40.25 3.41 7.21
CA LEU A 10 39.19 2.69 6.49
C LEU A 10 39.33 2.90 4.99
N LEU A 11 39.66 4.12 4.56
CA LEU A 11 39.95 4.42 3.15
C LEU A 11 41.12 3.56 2.63
N ALA A 12 42.21 3.46 3.40
CA ALA A 12 43.36 2.62 3.04
C ALA A 12 43.01 1.12 2.96
N GLN A 13 42.13 0.62 3.83
CA GLN A 13 41.67 -0.76 3.76
C GLN A 13 40.81 -1.01 2.50
N ILE A 14 39.95 -0.07 2.14
CA ILE A 14 39.13 -0.11 0.92
C ILE A 14 40.02 -0.12 -0.32
N GLU A 15 41.01 0.77 -0.38
CA GLU A 15 41.99 0.80 -1.48
C GLU A 15 42.72 -0.53 -1.63
N SER A 16 43.21 -1.09 -0.52
CA SER A 16 43.89 -2.40 -0.54
C SER A 16 42.96 -3.52 -1.03
N ALA A 17 41.68 -3.51 -0.65
CA ALA A 17 40.73 -4.52 -1.09
C ALA A 17 40.40 -4.38 -2.57
N LEU A 18 40.21 -3.15 -3.07
CA LEU A 18 39.96 -2.86 -4.49
C LEU A 18 41.16 -3.25 -5.37
N LEU A 19 42.41 -2.99 -4.92
CA LEU A 19 43.62 -3.38 -5.64
C LEU A 19 43.73 -4.90 -5.81
N ARG A 20 43.35 -5.67 -4.78
CA ARG A 20 43.36 -7.14 -4.85
C ARG A 20 42.19 -7.68 -5.68
N ALA A 21 41.02 -7.06 -5.59
CA ALA A 21 39.85 -7.45 -6.37
C ALA A 21 40.05 -7.18 -7.87
N PHE A 22 40.73 -6.09 -8.22
CA PHE A 22 40.95 -5.65 -9.59
C PHE A 22 42.44 -5.36 -9.84
N PRO A 23 43.27 -6.40 -10.05
CA PRO A 23 44.73 -6.26 -10.14
C PRO A 23 45.24 -5.62 -11.45
N SER A 24 44.36 -5.10 -12.30
CA SER A 24 44.73 -4.37 -13.52
C SER A 24 43.76 -3.23 -13.81
N LYS A 25 44.27 -2.18 -14.47
CA LYS A 25 43.47 -1.01 -14.87
C LYS A 25 42.23 -1.39 -15.66
N THR A 26 42.37 -2.31 -16.61
CA THR A 26 41.25 -2.81 -17.43
C THR A 26 40.16 -3.47 -16.60
N LYS A 27 40.52 -4.27 -15.58
CA LYS A 27 39.52 -4.93 -14.72
C LYS A 27 38.75 -3.93 -13.87
N LEU A 28 39.44 -2.92 -13.34
CA LEU A 28 38.80 -1.82 -12.60
C LEU A 28 37.87 -1.01 -13.51
N GLU A 29 38.30 -0.72 -14.74
CA GLU A 29 37.49 -0.02 -15.74
C GLU A 29 36.23 -0.81 -16.12
N MET A 30 36.36 -2.12 -16.33
CA MET A 30 35.20 -2.99 -16.57
C MET A 30 34.20 -2.93 -15.42
N MET A 31 34.66 -3.05 -14.17
CA MET A 31 33.78 -2.95 -13.00
C MET A 31 33.05 -1.60 -12.96
N LEU A 32 33.77 -0.50 -13.15
CA LEU A 32 33.16 0.84 -13.13
C LEU A 32 32.13 1.03 -14.23
N ARG A 33 32.39 0.46 -15.41
CA ARG A 33 31.47 0.52 -16.55
C ARG A 33 30.25 -0.35 -16.35
N HIS A 34 30.41 -1.59 -15.89
CA HIS A 34 29.31 -2.53 -15.69
C HIS A 34 28.39 -2.10 -14.54
N GLN A 35 28.97 -1.65 -13.42
CA GLN A 35 28.22 -1.38 -12.19
C GLN A 35 27.70 0.06 -12.12
N PHE A 36 28.41 1.02 -12.72
CA PHE A 36 28.05 2.46 -12.59
C PHE A 36 27.85 3.17 -13.93
N SER A 37 28.04 2.49 -15.07
CA SER A 37 28.03 3.12 -16.40
C SER A 37 29.00 4.31 -16.50
N LYS A 38 30.14 4.24 -15.80
CA LYS A 38 31.16 5.30 -15.78
C LYS A 38 32.44 4.88 -16.48
N ASN A 39 33.08 5.84 -17.14
CA ASN A 39 34.41 5.65 -17.71
C ASN A 39 35.48 5.95 -16.64
N LEU A 40 36.49 5.08 -16.53
CA LEU A 40 37.58 5.26 -15.57
C LEU A 40 38.31 6.59 -15.79
N GLU A 41 38.56 7.00 -17.04
CA GLU A 41 39.28 8.24 -17.38
C GLU A 41 38.49 9.53 -17.06
N GLU A 42 37.18 9.41 -16.84
CA GLU A 42 36.31 10.50 -16.37
C GLU A 42 36.32 10.62 -14.84
N ILE A 43 36.63 9.53 -14.14
CA ILE A 43 36.65 9.46 -12.67
C ILE A 43 38.05 9.75 -12.13
N ALA A 44 39.06 9.07 -12.66
CA ALA A 44 40.41 9.05 -12.12
C ALA A 44 41.45 8.85 -13.23
N ARG A 45 42.41 9.77 -13.29
CA ARG A 45 43.62 9.65 -14.11
C ARG A 45 44.84 9.48 -13.23
N GLY A 46 45.78 8.63 -13.62
CA GLY A 46 47.00 8.37 -12.87
C GLY A 46 47.98 7.55 -13.68
N GLU A 47 49.24 7.53 -13.23
CA GLU A 47 50.33 6.82 -13.91
C GLU A 47 50.35 5.33 -13.55
N ASP A 48 49.94 4.98 -12.34
CA ASP A 48 49.86 3.60 -11.86
C ASP A 48 48.50 3.24 -11.24
N LEU A 49 48.25 1.94 -11.09
CA LEU A 49 46.96 1.41 -10.61
C LEU A 49 46.66 1.82 -9.16
N THR A 50 47.68 1.97 -8.31
CA THR A 50 47.52 2.36 -6.91
C THR A 50 46.98 3.78 -6.83
N GLU A 51 47.60 4.69 -7.57
CA GLU A 51 47.16 6.08 -7.68
C GLU A 51 45.73 6.18 -8.25
N ILE A 52 45.43 5.36 -9.27
CA ILE A 52 44.09 5.32 -9.88
C ILE A 52 43.04 4.84 -8.87
N VAL A 53 43.29 3.74 -8.15
CA VAL A 53 42.36 3.18 -7.15
C VAL A 53 42.12 4.19 -6.02
N TYR A 54 43.17 4.83 -5.51
CA TYR A 54 43.07 5.90 -4.52
C TYR A 54 42.13 7.02 -4.99
N LYS A 55 42.30 7.50 -6.22
CA LYS A 55 41.45 8.56 -6.80
C LYS A 55 40.02 8.11 -7.04
N VAL A 56 39.79 6.85 -7.41
CA VAL A 56 38.43 6.27 -7.51
C VAL A 56 37.77 6.25 -6.14
N ALA A 57 38.46 5.77 -5.10
CA ALA A 57 37.93 5.76 -3.74
C ALA A 57 37.54 7.17 -3.28
N LEU A 58 38.42 8.16 -3.47
CA LEU A 58 38.14 9.57 -3.16
C LEU A 58 36.94 10.14 -3.94
N TYR A 59 36.78 9.78 -5.22
CA TYR A 59 35.66 10.26 -6.02
C TYR A 59 34.31 9.80 -5.46
N PHE A 60 34.22 8.53 -5.05
CA PHE A 60 33.00 8.00 -4.45
C PHE A 60 32.81 8.49 -3.01
N ASP A 61 33.88 8.64 -2.23
CA ASP A 61 33.86 9.21 -0.89
C ASP A 61 33.29 10.64 -0.89
N ALA A 62 33.80 11.50 -1.78
CA ALA A 62 33.35 12.89 -1.92
C ALA A 62 31.88 13.04 -2.32
N LYS A 63 31.23 11.96 -2.77
CA LYS A 63 29.82 11.91 -3.13
C LYS A 63 28.96 11.13 -2.13
N ASN A 64 29.54 10.70 -1.00
CA ASN A 64 28.92 9.78 -0.05
C ASN A 64 28.44 8.47 -0.71
N LYS A 65 29.15 7.98 -1.72
CA LYS A 65 28.81 6.75 -2.49
C LYS A 65 29.84 5.64 -2.32
N LEU A 66 30.65 5.71 -1.26
CA LEU A 66 31.69 4.70 -0.99
C LEU A 66 31.07 3.31 -0.77
N GLY A 67 29.88 3.25 -0.15
CA GLY A 67 29.09 2.02 -0.01
C GLY A 67 28.70 1.42 -1.36
N ASN A 68 28.19 2.24 -2.29
CA ASN A 68 27.87 1.79 -3.65
C ASN A 68 29.11 1.24 -4.37
N LEU A 69 30.28 1.87 -4.23
CA LEU A 69 31.54 1.40 -4.83
C LEU A 69 31.90 -0.01 -4.34
N LEU A 70 31.78 -0.26 -3.04
CA LEU A 70 32.08 -1.56 -2.44
C LEU A 70 31.08 -2.64 -2.86
N ASP A 71 29.79 -2.32 -2.89
CA ASP A 71 28.76 -3.24 -3.36
C ASP A 71 28.97 -3.60 -4.84
N GLY A 72 29.22 -2.61 -5.71
CA GLY A 72 29.54 -2.85 -7.12
C GLY A 72 30.81 -3.70 -7.29
N ALA A 73 31.85 -3.44 -6.48
CA ALA A 73 33.07 -4.23 -6.50
C ALA A 73 32.82 -5.70 -6.10
N LEU A 74 31.97 -5.96 -5.12
CA LEU A 74 31.58 -7.30 -4.69
C LEU A 74 30.65 -7.99 -5.68
N ASN A 75 29.75 -7.26 -6.33
CA ASN A 75 28.88 -7.82 -7.36
C ASN A 75 29.69 -8.28 -8.59
N GLU A 76 30.71 -7.50 -8.98
CA GLU A 76 31.62 -7.87 -10.07
C GLU A 76 32.61 -8.98 -9.66
N ASN A 77 33.02 -9.02 -8.38
CA ASN A 77 33.94 -10.02 -7.86
C ASN A 77 33.46 -10.63 -6.53
N PRO A 78 32.40 -11.47 -6.56
CA PRO A 78 31.76 -12.00 -5.35
C PRO A 78 32.63 -13.04 -4.64
N GLY A 79 33.75 -13.46 -5.23
CA GLY A 79 34.71 -14.37 -4.63
C GLY A 79 35.80 -13.69 -3.80
N ASN A 80 35.95 -12.37 -3.88
CA ASN A 80 37.05 -11.66 -3.22
C ASN A 80 36.91 -11.70 -1.69
N TYR A 81 37.93 -12.24 -1.01
CA TYR A 81 37.90 -12.46 0.43
C TYR A 81 38.08 -11.14 1.20
N GLU A 82 38.96 -10.26 0.74
CA GLU A 82 39.27 -9.01 1.40
C GLU A 82 38.09 -8.03 1.41
N LEU A 83 37.35 -7.94 0.30
CA LEU A 83 36.13 -7.16 0.25
C LEU A 83 35.09 -7.71 1.23
N LYS A 84 34.94 -9.04 1.36
CA LYS A 84 34.03 -9.63 2.36
C LYS A 84 34.52 -9.42 3.80
N GLN A 85 35.83 -9.48 4.01
CA GLN A 85 36.45 -9.29 5.31
C GLN A 85 36.18 -7.87 5.84
N LEU A 86 36.21 -6.85 4.97
CA LEU A 86 35.85 -5.48 5.34
C LEU A 86 34.45 -5.38 5.97
N TYR A 87 33.45 -6.02 5.37
CA TYR A 87 32.08 -6.02 5.91
C TYR A 87 31.97 -6.82 7.20
N SER A 88 32.66 -7.97 7.27
CA SER A 88 32.62 -8.83 8.45
C SER A 88 33.25 -8.15 9.68
N GLU A 89 34.39 -7.48 9.50
CA GLU A 89 35.09 -6.76 10.57
C GLU A 89 34.36 -5.48 10.97
N LYS A 90 33.87 -4.69 10.00
CA LYS A 90 33.21 -3.42 10.29
C LYS A 90 31.86 -3.61 11.00
N PHE A 91 31.00 -4.49 10.49
CA PHE A 91 29.61 -4.63 10.96
C PHE A 91 29.37 -5.87 11.83
N LYS A 92 30.43 -6.62 12.19
CA LYS A 92 30.34 -7.87 12.97
C LYS A 92 29.39 -8.92 12.37
N ILE A 93 29.31 -8.98 11.04
CA ILE A 93 28.45 -9.91 10.31
C ILE A 93 29.24 -11.18 9.97
N SER A 94 28.59 -12.34 10.09
CA SER A 94 29.22 -13.61 9.75
C SER A 94 29.56 -13.69 8.25
N PRO A 95 30.77 -14.16 7.86
CA PRO A 95 31.13 -14.36 6.46
C PRO A 95 30.18 -15.29 5.69
N SER A 96 29.53 -16.23 6.40
CA SER A 96 28.52 -17.12 5.83
C SER A 96 27.30 -16.35 5.31
N LEU A 97 26.79 -15.35 6.04
CA LEU A 97 25.67 -14.53 5.57
C LEU A 97 26.04 -13.73 4.32
N LEU A 98 27.22 -13.08 4.35
CA LEU A 98 27.73 -12.30 3.23
C LEU A 98 27.88 -13.14 1.95
N SER A 99 28.32 -14.39 2.09
CA SER A 99 28.41 -15.33 0.96
C SER A 99 27.07 -15.72 0.35
N ILE A 100 25.96 -15.53 1.08
CA ILE A 100 24.59 -15.80 0.61
C ILE A 100 23.98 -14.53 0.01
N LEU A 101 24.25 -13.35 0.58
CA LEU A 101 23.64 -12.08 0.16
C LEU A 101 24.31 -11.42 -1.05
N PHE A 102 25.64 -11.46 -1.19
CA PHE A 102 26.32 -10.81 -2.32
C PHE A 102 26.08 -11.42 -3.71
N PRO A 103 25.83 -12.74 -3.86
CA PRO A 103 25.45 -13.31 -5.16
C PRO A 103 24.03 -12.95 -5.60
N LEU A 104 23.26 -12.24 -4.78
CA LEU A 104 21.90 -11.84 -5.12
C LEU A 104 21.92 -10.78 -6.23
N PRO A 105 21.08 -10.91 -7.27
CA PRO A 105 21.05 -9.96 -8.37
C PRO A 105 20.76 -8.51 -7.92
N ASN A 106 21.28 -7.54 -8.69
CA ASN A 106 21.18 -6.10 -8.42
C ASN A 106 19.74 -5.58 -8.22
N ASN A 107 18.72 -6.31 -8.69
CA ASN A 107 17.30 -5.96 -8.51
C ASN A 107 16.76 -6.23 -7.10
N ILE A 108 17.57 -6.74 -6.17
CA ILE A 108 17.15 -7.03 -4.78
C ILE A 108 17.38 -5.85 -3.84
N ILE A 109 18.05 -4.77 -4.29
CA ILE A 109 18.28 -3.59 -3.45
C ILE A 109 16.96 -2.97 -2.94
N GLU A 110 15.92 -2.93 -3.75
CA GLU A 110 14.58 -2.45 -3.34
C GLU A 110 13.97 -3.35 -2.25
N ALA A 111 14.09 -4.67 -2.40
CA ALA A 111 13.62 -5.63 -1.40
C ALA A 111 14.44 -5.55 -0.10
N MET A 112 15.74 -5.25 -0.19
CA MET A 112 16.59 -4.97 0.96
C MET A 112 16.18 -3.67 1.66
N GLN A 113 15.92 -2.59 0.93
CA GLN A 113 15.42 -1.33 1.50
C GLN A 113 14.09 -1.54 2.23
N GLN A 114 13.16 -2.30 1.66
CA GLN A 114 11.88 -2.65 2.30
C GLN A 114 12.09 -3.50 3.56
N ALA A 115 12.99 -4.49 3.50
CA ALA A 115 13.32 -5.31 4.66
C ALA A 115 13.94 -4.47 5.78
N TYR A 116 14.80 -3.52 5.45
CA TYR A 116 15.40 -2.56 6.37
C TYR A 116 14.34 -1.64 7.01
N GLN A 117 13.46 -1.04 6.22
CA GLN A 117 12.36 -0.20 6.72
C GLN A 117 11.48 -0.96 7.71
N ALA A 118 11.14 -2.22 7.41
CA ALA A 118 10.34 -3.07 8.27
C ALA A 118 11.02 -3.42 9.61
N CYS A 119 12.33 -3.15 9.76
CA CYS A 119 13.08 -3.32 11.00
C CYS A 119 13.14 -2.03 11.84
N CYS A 120 12.81 -0.87 11.28
CA CYS A 120 12.88 0.41 11.98
C CYS A 120 11.61 0.63 12.85
N PRO A 121 11.71 0.86 14.17
CA PRO A 121 10.54 1.09 15.01
C PRO A 121 9.85 2.43 14.68
N ASN A 122 8.51 2.44 14.72
CA ASN A 122 7.59 3.52 14.31
C ASN A 122 7.81 4.91 14.96
N ASN A 123 8.75 5.09 15.89
CA ASN A 123 8.91 6.31 16.69
C ASN A 123 10.13 7.17 16.30
N LEU A 124 10.80 6.90 15.18
CA LEU A 124 12.02 7.61 14.75
C LEU A 124 11.89 8.29 13.38
N TRP A 125 10.67 8.56 12.93
CA TRP A 125 10.42 9.22 11.64
C TRP A 125 10.37 10.76 11.73
N ASP A 126 10.53 11.33 12.93
CA ASP A 126 10.46 12.79 13.11
C ASP A 126 11.77 13.51 12.79
N ASP A 127 12.93 12.82 12.69
CA ASP A 127 14.24 13.51 12.58
C ASP A 127 15.29 12.86 11.66
N TRP A 128 14.97 11.83 10.87
CA TRP A 128 15.93 11.27 9.90
C TRP A 128 15.63 11.82 8.50
N GLU A 129 16.51 12.69 8.02
CA GLU A 129 16.48 13.29 6.68
C GLU A 129 16.24 12.22 5.59
N ASN A 130 14.98 12.11 5.15
CA ASN A 130 14.42 11.88 3.80
C ASN A 130 15.07 10.95 2.75
N GLU A 131 16.13 10.17 3.02
CA GLU A 131 16.72 9.26 2.01
C GLU A 131 16.89 7.83 2.55
N LEU A 132 16.24 6.88 1.85
CA LEU A 132 16.46 5.46 2.06
C LEU A 132 17.93 5.13 1.74
N PRO A 133 18.57 4.22 2.49
CA PRO A 133 19.93 3.80 2.14
C PRO A 133 19.96 3.21 0.73
N ASP A 134 20.86 3.71 -0.10
CA ASP A 134 20.94 3.39 -1.55
C ASP A 134 21.85 2.19 -1.84
N SER A 135 22.50 1.65 -0.80
CA SER A 135 23.45 0.55 -0.88
C SER A 135 23.24 -0.46 0.26
N PHE A 136 23.63 -1.71 0.03
CA PHE A 136 23.63 -2.73 1.07
C PHE A 136 24.61 -2.37 2.19
N TYR A 137 25.74 -1.74 1.86
CA TYR A 137 26.67 -1.20 2.86
C TYR A 137 25.99 -0.20 3.81
N GLU A 138 25.24 0.78 3.30
CA GLU A 138 24.52 1.75 4.12
C GLU A 138 23.39 1.11 4.93
N ILE A 139 22.71 0.10 4.38
CA ILE A 139 21.74 -0.68 5.13
C ILE A 139 22.40 -1.31 6.36
N LEU A 140 23.56 -1.94 6.18
CA LEU A 140 24.29 -2.57 7.27
C LEU A 140 24.81 -1.56 8.29
N GLU A 141 25.30 -0.41 7.82
CA GLU A 141 25.74 0.68 8.69
C GLU A 141 24.60 1.18 9.57
N LYS A 142 23.44 1.47 8.97
CA LYS A 142 22.26 1.91 9.73
C LYS A 142 21.72 0.83 10.67
N LEU A 143 21.79 -0.45 10.29
CA LEU A 143 21.40 -1.57 11.16
C LEU A 143 22.33 -1.74 12.37
N ASP A 144 23.64 -1.49 12.20
CA ASP A 144 24.63 -1.56 13.29
C ASP A 144 24.47 -0.39 14.28
N ASP A 145 24.12 0.80 13.76
CA ASP A 145 23.84 2.00 14.57
C ASP A 145 22.50 1.94 15.34
N THR A 146 21.64 0.97 15.05
CA THR A 146 20.31 0.86 15.68
C THR A 146 20.41 0.35 17.12
N PRO A 147 19.89 1.08 18.14
CA PRO A 147 20.00 0.65 19.54
C PRO A 147 19.27 -0.67 19.79
N GLN A 148 19.97 -1.67 20.34
CA GLN A 148 19.37 -2.94 20.73
C GLN A 148 18.54 -2.75 22.02
N GLY A 149 17.22 -2.85 21.91
CA GLY A 149 16.34 -2.99 23.07
C GLY A 149 16.68 -4.28 23.83
N THR A 150 16.62 -4.24 25.16
CA THR A 150 17.24 -5.22 26.07
C THR A 150 16.68 -6.66 26.03
N ASP A 151 15.72 -6.95 25.15
CA ASP A 151 15.13 -8.29 24.91
C ASP A 151 14.82 -8.58 23.41
N ASN A 152 15.30 -7.75 22.47
CA ASN A 152 14.94 -7.88 21.05
C ASN A 152 15.97 -8.69 20.22
N GLU A 153 15.47 -9.46 19.24
CA GLU A 153 16.26 -10.18 18.22
C GLU A 153 17.25 -9.22 17.51
N LYS A 154 18.42 -9.71 17.10
CA LYS A 154 19.46 -8.87 16.45
C LYS A 154 18.90 -8.20 15.18
N PRO A 155 19.12 -6.89 14.94
CA PRO A 155 18.60 -6.18 13.76
C PRO A 155 18.92 -6.87 12.43
N ILE A 156 20.14 -7.39 12.27
CA ILE A 156 20.54 -8.13 11.06
C ILE A 156 19.77 -9.45 10.88
N VAL A 157 19.40 -10.13 11.97
CA VAL A 157 18.61 -11.36 11.91
C VAL A 157 17.16 -11.04 11.53
N GLN A 158 16.61 -9.96 12.10
CA GLN A 158 15.29 -9.45 11.71
C GLN A 158 15.28 -9.05 10.24
N PHE A 159 16.30 -8.33 9.78
CA PHE A 159 16.48 -7.94 8.38
C PHE A 159 16.47 -9.15 7.45
N VAL A 160 17.26 -10.19 7.74
CA VAL A 160 17.29 -11.40 6.89
C VAL A 160 15.94 -12.13 6.89
N ALA A 161 15.26 -12.20 8.04
CA ALA A 161 13.92 -12.79 8.13
C ALA A 161 12.86 -11.98 7.36
N ARG A 162 13.01 -10.65 7.28
CA ARG A 162 12.16 -9.76 6.47
C ARG A 162 12.49 -9.86 4.98
N LEU A 163 13.77 -9.92 4.62
CA LEU A 163 14.22 -10.08 3.24
C LEU A 163 13.69 -11.37 2.61
N LEU A 164 13.62 -12.45 3.39
CA LEU A 164 12.97 -13.71 2.98
C LEU A 164 11.46 -13.60 2.73
N LYS A 165 10.81 -12.55 3.24
CA LYS A 165 9.37 -12.29 3.07
C LYS A 165 9.09 -11.26 1.97
N THR A 166 9.99 -10.30 1.78
CA THR A 166 9.81 -9.17 0.87
C THR A 166 10.51 -9.35 -0.48
N GLY A 167 11.60 -10.12 -0.54
CA GLY A 167 12.39 -10.32 -1.76
C GLY A 167 11.96 -11.55 -2.56
N ASP A 168 11.97 -11.42 -3.89
CA ASP A 168 11.91 -12.55 -4.83
C ASP A 168 13.26 -13.31 -4.82
N ILE A 169 13.56 -13.93 -3.68
CA ILE A 169 14.83 -14.63 -3.45
C ILE A 169 14.72 -16.03 -4.06
N PRO A 170 15.67 -16.43 -4.94
CA PRO A 170 15.68 -17.78 -5.51
C PRO A 170 15.63 -18.86 -4.41
N GLU A 171 14.83 -19.91 -4.63
CA GLU A 171 14.51 -20.93 -3.62
C GLU A 171 15.75 -21.53 -2.93
N GLN A 172 16.81 -21.84 -3.70
CA GLN A 172 18.07 -22.36 -3.16
C GLN A 172 18.76 -21.37 -2.21
N THR A 173 18.67 -20.08 -2.49
CA THR A 173 19.25 -19.01 -1.66
C THR A 173 18.36 -18.75 -0.45
N ALA A 174 17.04 -18.80 -0.63
CA ALA A 174 16.07 -18.68 0.45
C ALA A 174 16.26 -19.79 1.51
N GLU A 175 16.49 -21.04 1.09
CA GLU A 175 16.78 -22.14 2.02
C GLU A 175 18.09 -21.94 2.79
N LYS A 176 19.14 -21.42 2.15
CA LYS A 176 20.40 -21.08 2.84
C LYS A 176 20.20 -19.98 3.88
N LEU A 177 19.40 -18.95 3.57
CA LEU A 177 19.07 -17.89 4.52
C LEU A 177 18.20 -18.41 5.68
N LYS A 178 17.22 -19.28 5.43
CA LYS A 178 16.42 -19.94 6.48
C LYS A 178 17.30 -20.78 7.40
N GLN A 179 18.25 -21.54 6.85
CA GLN A 179 19.23 -22.30 7.63
C GLN A 179 20.12 -21.38 8.46
N TRP A 180 20.55 -20.25 7.90
CA TRP A 180 21.33 -19.25 8.62
C TRP A 180 20.54 -18.65 9.79
N ILE A 181 19.27 -18.28 9.61
CA ILE A 181 18.40 -17.78 10.69
C ILE A 181 18.26 -18.83 11.80
N LYS A 182 18.02 -20.09 11.46
CA LYS A 182 17.90 -21.19 12.44
C LYS A 182 19.13 -21.33 13.35
N GLN A 183 20.31 -20.90 12.89
CA GLN A 183 21.57 -20.97 13.63
C GLN A 183 21.92 -19.69 14.38
N ASN A 184 21.32 -18.54 14.02
CA ASN A 184 21.76 -17.23 14.50
C ASN A 184 20.68 -16.42 15.22
N ALA A 185 19.40 -16.84 15.14
CA ALA A 185 18.28 -16.19 15.82
C ALA A 185 18.13 -16.64 17.27
N ASN A 186 17.68 -15.72 18.12
CA ASN A 186 17.27 -16.00 19.48
C ASN A 186 15.90 -16.70 19.52
N ASN A 187 14.96 -16.34 18.64
CA ASN A 187 13.64 -16.99 18.56
C ASN A 187 13.23 -17.34 17.12
N VAL A 188 13.59 -18.54 16.68
CA VAL A 188 13.36 -19.01 15.30
C VAL A 188 11.88 -19.09 14.94
N SER A 189 11.01 -19.47 15.88
CA SER A 189 9.58 -19.70 15.63
C SER A 189 8.81 -18.43 15.28
N ASP A 190 9.24 -17.28 15.82
CA ASP A 190 8.64 -15.98 15.55
C ASP A 190 9.06 -15.43 14.17
N LEU A 191 10.27 -15.79 13.72
CA LEU A 191 10.86 -15.29 12.48
C LEU A 191 10.51 -16.16 11.26
N LEU A 192 10.52 -17.48 11.44
CA LEU A 192 10.21 -18.50 10.45
C LEU A 192 9.00 -19.30 10.93
N PRO A 193 7.77 -18.90 10.59
CA PRO A 193 6.59 -19.72 10.86
C PRO A 193 6.81 -21.10 10.24
N GLN A 194 6.57 -22.17 11.01
CA GLN A 194 6.77 -23.52 10.53
C GLN A 194 5.94 -23.73 9.26
N THR A 195 6.64 -23.96 8.17
CA THR A 195 6.07 -24.24 6.85
C THR A 195 5.54 -25.66 6.90
N SER A 196 4.27 -25.83 7.27
CA SER A 196 3.51 -26.99 6.80
C SER A 196 3.49 -26.89 5.28
N SER A 197 4.18 -27.83 4.63
CA SER A 197 4.26 -28.07 3.18
C SER A 197 3.20 -27.34 2.35
N GLN A 198 3.49 -26.12 1.93
CA GLN A 198 2.80 -25.47 0.82
C GLN A 198 3.80 -25.37 -0.33
N SER A 199 4.06 -26.55 -0.89
CA SER A 199 4.41 -26.69 -2.29
C SER A 199 3.40 -25.92 -3.12
N GLN A 200 3.88 -25.26 -4.16
CA GLN A 200 3.09 -24.62 -5.22
C GLN A 200 1.90 -25.50 -5.63
N ASN A 201 0.73 -25.27 -5.04
CA ASN A 201 -0.52 -25.81 -5.53
C ASN A 201 -1.21 -24.69 -6.29
N HIS A 202 -1.32 -24.88 -7.59
CA HIS A 202 -2.37 -24.26 -8.38
C HIS A 202 -3.69 -24.39 -7.62
N GLN A 203 -4.17 -23.25 -7.14
CA GLN A 203 -5.54 -22.86 -6.82
C GLN A 203 -6.57 -24.01 -6.76
N GLN A 204 -6.84 -24.48 -5.54
CA GLN A 204 -8.24 -24.65 -5.17
C GLN A 204 -8.74 -23.30 -4.65
N PRO A 205 -9.81 -22.73 -5.23
CA PRO A 205 -10.37 -21.49 -4.73
C PRO A 205 -10.83 -21.70 -3.29
N ASN A 206 -10.35 -20.84 -2.38
CA ASN A 206 -10.93 -20.74 -1.06
C ASN A 206 -12.39 -20.32 -1.24
N LEU A 207 -13.32 -21.27 -1.04
CA LEU A 207 -14.76 -21.03 -1.23
C LEU A 207 -15.29 -19.93 -0.31
N ASP A 208 -14.58 -19.60 0.77
CA ASP A 208 -14.91 -18.52 1.72
C ASP A 208 -14.15 -17.22 1.44
N ALA A 209 -13.35 -17.14 0.37
CA ALA A 209 -12.65 -15.92 0.01
C ALA A 209 -13.64 -14.78 -0.26
N GLN A 210 -13.32 -13.60 0.29
CA GLN A 210 -14.08 -12.38 0.08
C GLN A 210 -13.25 -11.39 -0.73
N PRO A 211 -13.51 -11.28 -2.06
CA PRO A 211 -12.74 -10.41 -2.94
C PRO A 211 -13.20 -8.95 -2.85
N TYR A 212 -12.24 -8.03 -3.01
CA TYR A 212 -12.46 -6.59 -3.02
C TYR A 212 -11.78 -5.93 -4.22
N LEU A 213 -12.49 -5.06 -4.92
CA LEU A 213 -11.94 -4.08 -5.84
C LEU A 213 -11.93 -2.71 -5.14
N LEU A 214 -10.75 -2.18 -4.89
CA LEU A 214 -10.57 -0.84 -4.33
C LEU A 214 -10.35 0.13 -5.49
N VAL A 215 -11.16 1.18 -5.57
CA VAL A 215 -11.04 2.24 -6.58
C VAL A 215 -10.90 3.57 -5.87
N LYS A 216 -9.78 4.26 -6.08
CA LYS A 216 -9.50 5.57 -5.49
C LYS A 216 -9.64 6.64 -6.56
N VAL A 217 -10.44 7.66 -6.26
CA VAL A 217 -10.68 8.84 -7.11
C VAL A 217 -10.18 10.08 -6.34
N ASP A 218 -9.04 10.66 -6.73
CA ASP A 218 -8.46 11.84 -6.08
C ASP A 218 -8.67 13.07 -6.99
N PRO A 219 -9.20 14.20 -6.48
CA PRO A 219 -9.29 15.43 -7.28
C PRO A 219 -7.90 15.93 -7.70
N SER A 220 -7.74 16.27 -8.98
CA SER A 220 -6.48 16.84 -9.48
C SER A 220 -6.25 18.26 -8.96
N LYS A 221 -5.00 18.58 -8.60
CA LYS A 221 -4.58 19.94 -8.19
C LYS A 221 -4.64 20.96 -9.34
N GLN A 222 -4.79 20.52 -10.59
CA GLN A 222 -4.93 21.37 -11.78
C GLN A 222 -6.34 21.95 -11.98
N TYR A 223 -7.24 21.72 -11.01
CA TYR A 223 -8.62 22.19 -10.96
C TYR A 223 -8.81 23.69 -11.31
N HIS A 224 -7.79 24.53 -11.12
CA HIS A 224 -7.89 25.97 -11.37
C HIS A 224 -7.72 26.40 -12.84
N GLN A 225 -7.33 25.49 -13.76
CA GLN A 225 -7.05 25.86 -15.17
C GLN A 225 -8.10 25.37 -16.16
N GLN A 226 -8.81 24.28 -15.88
CA GLN A 226 -9.80 23.68 -16.77
C GLN A 226 -11.21 23.80 -16.15
N ARG A 227 -12.21 24.18 -16.95
CA ARG A 227 -13.58 24.46 -16.49
C ARG A 227 -14.35 23.22 -15.99
N GLN A 228 -13.75 22.02 -16.04
CA GLN A 228 -14.33 20.77 -15.56
C GLN A 228 -13.38 20.06 -14.58
N PRO A 229 -13.90 19.44 -13.50
CA PRO A 229 -13.09 18.70 -12.56
C PRO A 229 -12.50 17.45 -13.20
N ASN A 230 -11.17 17.36 -13.19
CA ASN A 230 -10.45 16.12 -13.52
C ASN A 230 -10.01 15.39 -12.25
N TYR A 231 -9.96 14.07 -12.34
CA TYR A 231 -9.62 13.16 -11.26
C TYR A 231 -8.46 12.24 -11.65
N GLN A 232 -7.60 11.95 -10.69
CA GLN A 232 -6.66 10.84 -10.77
C GLN A 232 -7.36 9.59 -10.24
N VAL A 233 -7.41 8.55 -11.06
CA VAL A 233 -8.08 7.29 -10.71
C VAL A 233 -7.04 6.18 -10.62
N SER A 234 -7.08 5.41 -9.54
CA SER A 234 -6.23 4.23 -9.35
C SER A 234 -7.07 3.10 -8.78
N ALA A 235 -6.71 1.86 -9.12
CA ALA A 235 -7.45 0.69 -8.65
C ALA A 235 -6.50 -0.44 -8.24
N CYS A 236 -6.94 -1.22 -7.26
CA CYS A 236 -6.24 -2.42 -6.85
C CYS A 236 -7.23 -3.51 -6.41
N PHE A 237 -6.89 -4.76 -6.68
CA PHE A 237 -7.72 -5.93 -6.45
C PHE A 237 -7.14 -6.80 -5.33
N ILE A 238 -7.97 -7.12 -4.35
CA ILE A 238 -7.67 -8.04 -3.25
C ILE A 238 -8.49 -9.31 -3.50
N PRO A 239 -7.87 -10.45 -3.88
CA PRO A 239 -8.61 -11.68 -4.15
C PRO A 239 -9.26 -12.30 -2.90
N ASP A 240 -8.61 -12.17 -1.74
CA ASP A 240 -9.13 -12.66 -0.46
C ASP A 240 -8.68 -11.73 0.67
N ILE A 241 -9.64 -11.03 1.26
CA ILE A 241 -9.39 -10.10 2.38
C ILE A 241 -8.73 -10.78 3.59
N SER A 242 -8.99 -12.07 3.81
CA SER A 242 -8.47 -12.81 4.96
C SER A 242 -6.94 -12.93 4.94
N ASN A 243 -6.37 -12.86 3.74
CA ASN A 243 -4.94 -12.93 3.49
C ASN A 243 -4.31 -11.55 3.25
N TYR A 244 -5.11 -10.48 3.29
CA TYR A 244 -4.65 -9.13 3.02
C TYR A 244 -4.44 -8.33 4.30
N ASP A 245 -3.27 -7.72 4.39
CA ASP A 245 -2.93 -6.73 5.42
C ASP A 245 -2.12 -5.65 4.70
N TYR A 246 -2.62 -4.42 4.66
CA TYR A 246 -2.01 -3.33 3.91
C TYR A 246 -0.60 -2.95 4.40
N LEU A 247 -0.21 -3.37 5.62
CA LEU A 247 1.13 -3.18 6.20
C LEU A 247 2.02 -4.42 6.05
N ARG A 248 1.46 -5.61 6.23
CA ARG A 248 2.23 -6.86 6.40
C ARG A 248 2.19 -7.77 5.18
N ASN A 249 1.07 -7.78 4.45
CA ASN A 249 0.78 -8.71 3.36
C ASN A 249 0.22 -7.95 2.13
N HIS A 250 0.76 -6.77 1.82
CA HIS A 250 0.26 -5.93 0.73
C HIS A 250 0.42 -6.57 -0.66
N GLN A 251 1.31 -7.55 -0.82
CA GLN A 251 1.54 -8.32 -2.05
C GLN A 251 0.32 -9.17 -2.46
N ASN A 252 -0.59 -9.46 -1.52
CA ASN A 252 -1.87 -10.12 -1.81
C ASN A 252 -2.89 -9.15 -2.41
N CYS A 253 -2.48 -7.92 -2.71
CA CYS A 253 -3.23 -6.96 -3.51
C CYS A 253 -2.53 -6.73 -4.85
N LYS A 254 -3.30 -6.75 -5.93
CA LYS A 254 -2.84 -6.56 -7.29
C LYS A 254 -3.19 -5.15 -7.75
N ILE A 255 -2.19 -4.32 -8.04
CA ILE A 255 -2.43 -3.02 -8.66
C ILE A 255 -2.94 -3.26 -10.09
N LEU A 256 -4.01 -2.58 -10.46
CA LEU A 256 -4.58 -2.65 -11.81
C LEU A 256 -4.03 -1.53 -12.67
N GLU A 257 -3.85 -1.81 -13.95
CA GLU A 257 -3.41 -0.83 -14.92
C GLU A 257 -4.55 0.16 -15.21
N THR A 258 -4.21 1.42 -15.46
CA THR A 258 -5.09 2.40 -16.10
C THR A 258 -4.94 2.30 -17.63
N PRO A 259 -6.00 2.61 -18.42
CA PRO A 259 -5.86 2.65 -19.87
C PRO A 259 -4.77 3.65 -20.26
N PRO A 260 -3.87 3.31 -21.20
CA PRO A 260 -2.88 4.26 -21.68
C PRO A 260 -3.60 5.47 -22.26
N ALA A 261 -3.26 6.68 -21.80
CA ALA A 261 -3.80 7.90 -22.36
C ALA A 261 -3.59 7.91 -23.88
N ASP A 262 -4.64 8.21 -24.63
CA ASP A 262 -4.59 8.42 -26.07
C ASP A 262 -3.52 9.49 -26.34
N GLY A 263 -2.32 9.04 -26.73
CA GLY A 263 -1.09 9.68 -26.30
C GLY A 263 -0.93 11.16 -26.65
N GLU A 264 -1.10 12.05 -25.66
CA GLU A 264 -0.45 13.38 -25.59
C GLU A 264 -0.29 13.93 -24.15
N SER A 265 -0.64 13.20 -23.07
CA SER A 265 -0.49 13.71 -21.71
C SER A 265 0.23 12.74 -20.77
N GLU A 266 1.34 13.18 -20.17
CA GLU A 266 2.07 12.51 -19.07
C GLU A 266 1.30 12.45 -17.74
N GLN A 267 -0.03 12.65 -17.74
CA GLN A 267 -0.86 12.65 -16.54
C GLN A 267 -2.19 11.96 -16.83
N ASP A 268 -2.40 10.78 -16.22
CA ASP A 268 -3.64 10.01 -16.24
C ASP A 268 -4.76 10.77 -15.51
N LEU A 269 -5.39 11.72 -16.21
CA LEU A 269 -6.49 12.55 -15.72
C LEU A 269 -7.78 12.16 -16.41
N PHE A 270 -8.82 11.92 -15.60
CA PHE A 270 -10.12 11.45 -16.06
C PHE A 270 -11.24 12.38 -15.63
N SER A 271 -12.21 12.60 -16.51
CA SER A 271 -13.46 13.28 -16.15
C SER A 271 -14.39 12.35 -15.38
N ILE A 272 -15.50 12.89 -14.85
CA ILE A 272 -16.50 12.04 -14.21
C ILE A 272 -17.20 11.12 -15.22
N GLU A 273 -17.29 11.57 -16.47
CA GLU A 273 -17.88 10.85 -17.61
C GLU A 273 -17.03 9.67 -18.07
N ASP A 274 -15.74 9.65 -17.72
CA ASP A 274 -14.81 8.55 -18.05
C ASP A 274 -14.90 7.39 -17.04
N LEU A 275 -15.41 7.63 -15.83
CA LEU A 275 -15.49 6.62 -14.76
C LEU A 275 -16.21 5.33 -15.19
N PRO A 276 -17.33 5.35 -15.93
CA PRO A 276 -17.97 4.12 -16.41
C PRO A 276 -17.02 3.22 -17.20
N LYS A 277 -16.32 3.77 -18.19
CA LYS A 277 -15.39 3.01 -19.04
C LYS A 277 -14.19 2.50 -18.23
N LEU A 278 -13.71 3.30 -17.29
CA LEU A 278 -12.62 2.88 -16.39
C LEU A 278 -13.02 1.72 -15.49
N ILE A 279 -14.23 1.75 -14.93
CA ILE A 279 -14.74 0.68 -14.09
C ILE A 279 -14.90 -0.60 -14.92
N GLU A 280 -15.47 -0.52 -16.13
CA GLU A 280 -15.51 -1.65 -17.07
C GLU A 280 -14.10 -2.20 -17.33
N PHE A 281 -13.13 -1.33 -17.62
CA PHE A 281 -11.74 -1.72 -17.85
C PHE A 281 -11.11 -2.43 -16.65
N PHE A 282 -11.36 -1.97 -15.43
CA PHE A 282 -10.86 -2.64 -14.22
C PHE A 282 -11.52 -4.00 -14.02
N LEU A 283 -12.84 -4.10 -14.21
CA LEU A 283 -13.58 -5.36 -14.09
C LEU A 283 -13.12 -6.39 -15.14
N ASP A 284 -12.87 -5.98 -16.39
CA ASP A 284 -12.34 -6.84 -17.45
C ASP A 284 -10.96 -7.42 -17.10
N GLN A 285 -10.11 -6.65 -16.40
CA GLN A 285 -8.84 -7.16 -15.91
C GLN A 285 -9.02 -8.26 -14.85
N LEU A 286 -10.11 -8.24 -14.07
CA LEU A 286 -10.37 -9.23 -13.03
C LEU A 286 -10.72 -10.62 -13.58
N ILE A 287 -11.25 -10.69 -14.80
CA ILE A 287 -11.57 -11.96 -15.49
C ILE A 287 -10.35 -12.89 -15.55
N LYS A 288 -9.14 -12.32 -15.63
CA LYS A 288 -7.87 -13.05 -15.66
C LYS A 288 -7.56 -13.79 -14.34
N TYR A 289 -8.21 -13.42 -13.24
CA TYR A 289 -7.88 -13.91 -11.91
C TYR A 289 -8.84 -14.98 -11.35
N SER A 290 -10.11 -15.00 -11.77
CA SER A 290 -11.02 -16.16 -11.64
C SER A 290 -12.41 -15.81 -12.18
N ARG A 291 -13.14 -16.80 -12.70
CA ARG A 291 -14.57 -16.70 -13.05
C ARG A 291 -15.52 -16.88 -11.86
N GLU A 292 -15.00 -17.29 -10.71
CA GLU A 292 -15.81 -17.69 -9.53
C GLU A 292 -15.99 -16.56 -8.50
N TYR A 293 -15.43 -15.37 -8.73
CA TYR A 293 -15.49 -14.25 -7.78
C TYR A 293 -16.69 -13.30 -7.98
N ASP A 294 -17.43 -13.40 -9.08
CA ASP A 294 -18.41 -12.39 -9.49
C ASP A 294 -19.49 -12.14 -8.41
N ASP A 295 -20.09 -13.20 -7.90
CA ASP A 295 -21.20 -13.08 -6.94
C ASP A 295 -20.79 -12.47 -5.59
N LYS A 296 -19.51 -12.56 -5.23
CA LYS A 296 -18.96 -12.14 -3.93
C LYS A 296 -18.19 -10.83 -4.00
N LEU A 297 -17.89 -10.29 -5.18
CA LEU A 297 -17.06 -9.10 -5.32
C LEU A 297 -17.69 -7.87 -4.63
N ARG A 298 -16.88 -7.24 -3.77
CA ARG A 298 -17.17 -5.95 -3.15
C ARG A 298 -16.36 -4.85 -3.81
N ILE A 299 -17.02 -3.78 -4.24
CA ILE A 299 -16.35 -2.62 -4.84
C ILE A 299 -16.36 -1.47 -3.83
N VAL A 300 -15.18 -0.93 -3.55
CA VAL A 300 -14.98 0.14 -2.57
C VAL A 300 -14.46 1.36 -3.29
N PHE A 301 -15.25 2.43 -3.30
CA PHE A 301 -14.81 3.70 -3.85
C PHE A 301 -14.31 4.63 -2.74
N PHE A 302 -13.06 5.06 -2.84
CA PHE A 302 -12.51 6.16 -2.04
C PHE A 302 -12.71 7.47 -2.79
N LEU A 303 -13.59 8.32 -2.25
CA LEU A 303 -14.14 9.48 -2.93
C LEU A 303 -13.88 10.79 -2.17
N PRO A 304 -13.70 11.92 -2.87
CA PRO A 304 -13.79 13.24 -2.27
C PRO A 304 -15.25 13.55 -1.90
N TYR A 305 -15.45 14.52 -0.99
CA TYR A 305 -16.80 14.89 -0.55
C TYR A 305 -17.73 15.29 -1.71
N ALA A 306 -17.19 15.94 -2.74
CA ALA A 306 -17.93 16.32 -3.94
C ALA A 306 -18.58 15.14 -4.68
N LEU A 307 -18.02 13.93 -4.55
CA LEU A 307 -18.51 12.71 -5.22
C LEU A 307 -19.27 11.75 -4.32
N LEU A 308 -19.31 11.95 -2.99
CA LEU A 308 -20.06 11.05 -2.10
C LEU A 308 -21.57 11.06 -2.38
N ASN A 309 -22.11 12.18 -2.86
CA ASN A 309 -23.50 12.28 -3.32
C ASN A 309 -23.67 11.93 -4.81
N TYR A 310 -22.61 11.65 -5.56
CA TYR A 310 -22.73 11.22 -6.95
C TYR A 310 -23.22 9.77 -7.02
N GLU A 311 -24.06 9.44 -8.00
CA GLU A 311 -24.69 8.12 -8.14
C GLU A 311 -23.76 7.07 -8.77
N ILE A 312 -22.56 6.89 -8.22
CA ILE A 312 -21.54 5.96 -8.74
C ILE A 312 -22.09 4.54 -8.86
N GLU A 313 -22.87 4.08 -7.88
CA GLU A 313 -23.47 2.75 -7.89
C GLU A 313 -24.49 2.54 -9.03
N ARG A 314 -24.92 3.61 -9.70
CA ARG A 314 -25.84 3.57 -10.84
C ARG A 314 -25.14 3.59 -12.19
N ILE A 315 -23.80 3.68 -12.20
CA ILE A 315 -23.01 3.53 -13.42
C ILE A 315 -23.41 2.21 -14.08
N GLU A 316 -23.76 2.32 -15.34
CA GLU A 316 -24.14 1.19 -16.18
C GLU A 316 -22.88 0.53 -16.73
N ILE A 317 -22.72 -0.76 -16.43
CA ILE A 317 -21.70 -1.62 -17.03
C ILE A 317 -22.35 -2.57 -18.05
N LYS A 318 -21.64 -2.86 -19.13
CA LYS A 318 -22.11 -3.78 -20.16
C LYS A 318 -21.66 -5.20 -19.87
N GLU A 319 -22.63 -6.10 -19.75
CA GLU A 319 -22.40 -7.53 -19.67
C GLU A 319 -23.25 -8.24 -20.74
N ASN A 320 -22.62 -9.01 -21.64
CA ASN A 320 -23.33 -9.77 -22.69
C ASN A 320 -24.37 -8.94 -23.50
N ASN A 321 -24.03 -7.70 -23.88
CA ASN A 321 -24.91 -6.72 -24.55
C ASN A 321 -26.12 -6.22 -23.73
N GLN A 322 -26.16 -6.51 -22.44
CA GLN A 322 -27.13 -5.94 -21.50
C GLN A 322 -26.44 -4.95 -20.56
N SER A 323 -27.13 -3.86 -20.27
CA SER A 323 -26.65 -2.84 -19.34
C SER A 323 -27.26 -3.08 -17.96
N ILE A 324 -26.41 -3.21 -16.94
CA ILE A 324 -26.81 -3.35 -15.54
C ILE A 324 -26.07 -2.30 -14.68
N PRO A 325 -26.75 -1.64 -13.74
CA PRO A 325 -26.07 -0.75 -12.80
C PRO A 325 -25.14 -1.54 -11.87
N ILE A 326 -23.90 -1.07 -11.69
CA ILE A 326 -22.88 -1.78 -10.89
C ILE A 326 -23.35 -2.12 -9.47
N GLY A 327 -24.16 -1.27 -8.83
CA GLY A 327 -24.66 -1.48 -7.48
C GLY A 327 -25.81 -2.48 -7.38
N SER A 328 -26.35 -2.91 -8.52
CA SER A 328 -27.31 -4.03 -8.60
C SER A 328 -26.57 -5.37 -8.69
N GLU A 329 -25.43 -5.37 -9.39
CA GLU A 329 -24.60 -6.56 -9.62
C GLU A 329 -23.65 -6.84 -8.43
N TYR A 330 -22.97 -5.80 -7.96
CA TYR A 330 -21.95 -5.88 -6.92
C TYR A 330 -22.34 -5.13 -5.65
N CYS A 331 -21.74 -5.52 -4.53
CA CYS A 331 -21.86 -4.75 -3.29
C CYS A 331 -20.93 -3.53 -3.37
N VAL A 332 -21.52 -2.35 -3.60
CA VAL A 332 -20.79 -1.07 -3.73
C VAL A 332 -20.87 -0.27 -2.42
N ILE A 333 -19.71 0.04 -1.83
CA ILE A 333 -19.56 0.87 -0.63
C ILE A 333 -18.64 2.06 -0.88
N PHE A 334 -18.86 3.14 -0.13
CA PHE A 334 -18.09 4.37 -0.24
C PHE A 334 -17.21 4.60 0.98
N ARG A 335 -16.11 5.29 0.74
CA ARG A 335 -15.17 5.78 1.74
C ARG A 335 -14.72 7.18 1.41
N SER A 336 -14.42 7.97 2.41
CA SER A 336 -13.82 9.28 2.25
C SER A 336 -12.32 9.13 1.98
N ILE A 337 -11.85 9.72 0.89
CA ILE A 337 -10.41 9.83 0.61
C ILE A 337 -9.66 10.63 1.69
N GLY A 338 -10.37 11.47 2.46
CA GLY A 338 -9.80 12.23 3.58
C GLY A 338 -9.20 11.34 4.67
N ARG A 339 -9.72 10.11 4.83
CA ARG A 339 -9.23 9.14 5.83
C ARG A 339 -8.04 8.30 5.36
N LEU A 340 -7.64 8.41 4.09
CA LEU A 340 -6.44 7.75 3.56
C LEU A 340 -5.14 8.51 3.85
N LYS A 341 -5.24 9.82 4.13
CA LYS A 341 -4.09 10.69 4.44
C LYS A 341 -3.87 10.74 5.95
N ASN A 342 -2.98 11.62 6.43
CA ASN A 342 -2.74 11.87 7.86
C ASN A 342 -4.02 12.34 8.58
N TYR A 343 -4.87 11.39 8.95
CA TYR A 343 -6.19 11.64 9.50
C TYR A 343 -6.07 11.89 11.00
N LYS A 344 -6.23 13.15 11.40
CA LYS A 344 -6.05 13.65 12.77
C LYS A 344 -6.83 12.86 13.83
N HIS A 345 -7.93 12.22 13.46
CA HIS A 345 -8.80 11.49 14.37
C HIS A 345 -8.65 9.96 14.28
N GLN A 346 -7.54 9.45 13.72
CA GLN A 346 -7.30 8.01 13.51
C GLN A 346 -7.50 7.17 14.77
N GLY A 347 -6.95 7.58 15.91
CA GLY A 347 -7.14 6.84 17.18
C GLY A 347 -8.59 6.75 17.62
N LYS A 348 -9.41 7.79 17.36
CA LYS A 348 -10.84 7.79 17.66
C LYS A 348 -11.61 6.91 16.69
N TRP A 349 -11.28 6.98 15.41
CA TRP A 349 -11.86 6.13 14.37
C TRP A 349 -11.60 4.64 14.65
N LEU A 350 -10.36 4.25 14.97
CA LEU A 350 -10.02 2.87 15.36
C LEU A 350 -10.85 2.38 16.55
N ARG A 351 -11.06 3.23 17.58
CA ARG A 351 -11.91 2.87 18.73
C ARG A 351 -13.37 2.67 18.32
N LYS A 352 -13.94 3.58 17.52
CA LYS A 352 -15.33 3.46 17.04
C LYS A 352 -15.49 2.27 16.07
N TRP A 353 -14.49 1.97 15.25
CA TRP A 353 -14.49 0.79 14.38
C TRP A 353 -14.53 -0.52 15.19
N ARG A 354 -13.71 -0.64 16.24
CA ARG A 354 -13.78 -1.79 17.16
C ARG A 354 -15.16 -1.95 17.79
N GLN A 355 -15.85 -0.84 18.09
CA GLN A 355 -17.24 -0.90 18.58
C GLN A 355 -18.18 -1.45 17.51
N VAL A 356 -18.04 -1.05 16.24
CA VAL A 356 -18.78 -1.64 15.11
C VAL A 356 -18.51 -3.13 14.99
N GLN A 357 -17.24 -3.57 15.08
CA GLN A 357 -16.87 -4.98 15.02
C GLN A 357 -17.49 -5.79 16.17
N ASN A 358 -17.46 -5.26 17.40
CA ASN A 358 -18.05 -5.92 18.57
C ASN A 358 -19.58 -6.00 18.49
N LEU A 359 -20.22 -4.99 17.90
CA LEU A 359 -21.67 -4.89 17.75
C LEU A 359 -22.16 -5.44 16.40
N CYS A 360 -21.30 -6.11 15.62
CA CYS A 360 -21.57 -6.43 14.23
C CYS A 360 -22.83 -7.31 14.03
N GLN A 361 -23.17 -8.15 15.01
CA GLN A 361 -24.34 -9.03 15.02
C GLN A 361 -25.60 -8.39 15.64
N THR A 362 -25.51 -7.15 16.14
CA THR A 362 -26.65 -6.44 16.71
C THR A 362 -27.45 -5.73 15.62
N ILE A 363 -28.73 -5.47 15.89
CA ILE A 363 -29.62 -4.81 14.94
C ILE A 363 -29.15 -3.37 14.71
N CYS A 364 -28.98 -3.00 13.44
CA CYS A 364 -28.63 -1.65 13.00
C CYS A 364 -29.53 -0.61 13.66
N LEU A 365 -30.85 -0.70 13.46
CA LEU A 365 -31.81 0.30 13.93
C LEU A 365 -31.66 0.67 15.43
N ALA A 366 -31.29 -0.28 16.29
CA ALA A 366 -31.10 -0.05 17.72
C ALA A 366 -29.82 0.73 18.07
N ASN A 367 -28.83 0.76 17.18
CA ASN A 367 -27.52 1.38 17.37
C ASN A 367 -27.34 2.68 16.59
N PHE A 368 -28.34 3.08 15.80
CA PHE A 368 -28.20 4.23 14.90
C PHE A 368 -28.56 5.54 15.60
N ALA A 369 -27.66 6.49 15.48
CA ALA A 369 -27.96 7.89 15.70
C ALA A 369 -28.86 8.39 14.57
N PHE A 370 -30.06 8.84 14.92
CA PHE A 370 -30.94 9.54 14.00
C PHE A 370 -30.58 11.02 14.00
N SER A 371 -30.19 11.54 12.83
CA SER A 371 -29.95 12.97 12.70
C SER A 371 -30.80 13.57 11.59
N ASN A 372 -31.57 14.59 11.98
CA ASN A 372 -32.27 15.53 11.10
C ASN A 372 -31.73 16.95 11.26
N PHE A 373 -30.55 17.11 11.87
CA PHE A 373 -30.00 18.44 12.12
C PHE A 373 -29.65 19.13 10.80
N GLU A 374 -30.10 20.38 10.66
CA GLU A 374 -29.76 21.20 9.51
C GLU A 374 -28.39 21.82 9.62
N ASP A 375 -27.99 22.18 10.84
CA ASP A 375 -26.68 22.74 11.12
C ASP A 375 -25.62 21.64 11.37
N TRP A 376 -24.42 21.84 10.83
CA TRP A 376 -23.33 20.86 10.95
C TRP A 376 -22.78 20.80 12.38
N SER A 377 -22.83 21.89 13.14
CA SER A 377 -22.28 21.98 14.50
C SER A 377 -23.21 21.30 15.52
N GLU A 378 -24.52 21.39 15.32
CA GLU A 378 -25.52 20.60 16.04
C GLU A 378 -25.36 19.11 15.76
N LEU A 379 -25.22 18.74 14.48
CA LEU A 379 -24.93 17.36 14.07
C LEU A 379 -23.67 16.84 14.77
N TYR A 380 -22.55 17.56 14.66
CA TYR A 380 -21.29 17.16 15.29
C TYR A 380 -21.45 16.98 16.80
N SER A 381 -22.02 17.97 17.49
CA SER A 381 -22.20 17.96 18.94
C SER A 381 -23.05 16.77 19.40
N HIS A 382 -24.15 16.49 18.69
CA HIS A 382 -24.99 15.33 18.98
C HIS A 382 -24.24 14.01 18.81
N LEU A 383 -23.54 13.84 17.68
CA LEU A 383 -22.74 12.63 17.39
C LEU A 383 -21.66 12.36 18.43
N GLU A 384 -21.04 13.41 18.98
CA GLU A 384 -20.09 13.31 20.08
C GLU A 384 -20.76 12.88 21.39
N GLN A 385 -21.87 13.53 21.76
CA GLN A 385 -22.57 13.29 23.03
C GLN A 385 -23.03 11.85 23.19
N ILE A 386 -23.58 11.26 22.12
CA ILE A 386 -24.07 9.88 22.15
C ILE A 386 -22.99 8.86 21.74
N ASN A 387 -21.77 9.33 21.46
CA ASN A 387 -20.67 8.52 20.91
C ASN A 387 -21.11 7.64 19.73
N ALA A 388 -21.79 8.24 18.74
CA ALA A 388 -22.39 7.51 17.63
C ALA A 388 -21.34 6.73 16.83
N ILE A 389 -21.66 5.48 16.48
CA ILE A 389 -20.86 4.63 15.59
C ILE A 389 -21.54 4.37 14.25
N VAL A 390 -22.86 4.54 14.19
CA VAL A 390 -23.62 4.46 12.96
C VAL A 390 -24.63 5.60 12.89
N VAL A 391 -24.75 6.21 11.71
CA VAL A 391 -25.60 7.38 11.47
C VAL A 391 -26.52 7.15 10.28
N LYS A 392 -27.78 7.54 10.43
CA LYS A 392 -28.73 7.65 9.31
C LYS A 392 -29.09 9.10 9.08
N LEU A 393 -29.07 9.52 7.81
CA LEU A 393 -29.53 10.82 7.35
C LEU A 393 -30.70 10.65 6.38
N ASN A 394 -31.73 11.47 6.53
CA ASN A 394 -32.89 11.42 5.62
C ASN A 394 -32.69 12.25 4.34
N HIS A 395 -31.69 13.13 4.33
CA HIS A 395 -31.37 14.01 3.22
C HIS A 395 -29.91 13.82 2.81
N PRO A 396 -29.54 14.11 1.55
CA PRO A 396 -28.15 14.14 1.14
C PRO A 396 -27.38 15.15 2.02
N PRO A 397 -26.30 14.74 2.69
CA PRO A 397 -25.49 15.66 3.47
C PRO A 397 -24.78 16.64 2.54
N CYS A 398 -24.78 17.92 2.90
CA CYS A 398 -23.85 18.89 2.30
C CYS A 398 -22.41 18.58 2.75
N GLU A 399 -21.43 19.22 2.11
CA GLU A 399 -20.01 19.02 2.42
C GLU A 399 -19.68 19.31 3.90
N GLU A 400 -20.30 20.32 4.51
CA GLU A 400 -20.10 20.65 5.92
C GLU A 400 -20.58 19.53 6.86
N LYS A 401 -21.73 18.92 6.56
CA LYS A 401 -22.24 17.76 7.30
C LYS A 401 -21.32 16.54 7.11
N LEU A 402 -20.79 16.32 5.90
CA LEU A 402 -19.81 15.26 5.63
C LEU A 402 -18.52 15.49 6.44
N LYS A 403 -18.02 16.73 6.50
CA LYS A 403 -16.87 17.11 7.35
C LYS A 403 -17.17 16.91 8.84
N ALA A 404 -18.39 17.18 9.29
CA ALA A 404 -18.80 16.94 10.68
C ALA A 404 -18.81 15.44 11.02
N ILE A 405 -19.36 14.60 10.14
CA ILE A 405 -19.36 13.14 10.24
C ILE A 405 -17.92 12.60 10.26
N ASP A 406 -17.07 13.14 9.40
CA ASP A 406 -15.66 12.80 9.36
C ASP A 406 -14.92 13.22 10.63
N ARG A 407 -15.11 14.44 11.12
CA ARG A 407 -14.54 14.93 12.39
C ARG A 407 -15.02 14.14 13.61
N ALA A 408 -16.27 13.69 13.59
CA ALA A 408 -16.84 12.81 14.61
C ALA A 408 -16.34 11.36 14.51
N ALA A 409 -15.52 11.05 13.48
CA ALA A 409 -14.93 9.75 13.21
C ALA A 409 -15.97 8.63 13.10
N ILE A 410 -17.13 8.94 12.49
CA ILE A 410 -18.22 7.97 12.32
C ILE A 410 -17.80 6.88 11.34
N PRO A 411 -17.84 5.59 11.73
CA PRO A 411 -17.57 4.46 10.86
C PRO A 411 -18.59 4.23 9.73
N VAL A 412 -19.88 4.26 10.05
CA VAL A 412 -20.93 3.82 9.12
C VAL A 412 -21.97 4.93 8.99
N THR A 413 -22.25 5.36 7.77
CA THR A 413 -23.28 6.37 7.49
C THR A 413 -24.14 5.94 6.31
N LEU A 414 -25.45 5.99 6.46
CA LEU A 414 -26.43 5.68 5.41
C LEU A 414 -27.31 6.91 5.15
N TRP A 415 -27.55 7.24 3.87
CA TRP A 415 -28.48 8.30 3.50
C TRP A 415 -29.18 8.04 2.17
N LEU A 416 -30.25 8.81 1.94
CA LEU A 416 -30.92 8.91 0.65
C LEU A 416 -30.50 10.20 -0.05
N ARG A 417 -30.14 10.10 -1.34
CA ARG A 417 -29.89 11.27 -2.19
C ARG A 417 -31.15 12.02 -2.58
N GLN A 418 -32.27 11.31 -2.61
CA GLN A 418 -33.58 11.84 -2.93
C GLN A 418 -34.60 11.28 -1.94
N ASN A 419 -35.51 12.12 -1.45
CA ASN A 419 -36.52 11.73 -0.47
C ASN A 419 -37.92 12.32 -0.73
N ASN A 420 -38.11 12.99 -1.86
CA ASN A 420 -39.40 13.55 -2.30
C ASN A 420 -40.24 12.52 -3.08
N PHE A 421 -40.44 11.33 -2.51
CA PHE A 421 -41.28 10.29 -3.11
C PHE A 421 -42.77 10.53 -2.82
N THR A 422 -43.61 10.18 -3.79
CA THR A 422 -45.07 10.31 -3.72
C THR A 422 -45.76 9.07 -3.14
N THR A 423 -45.14 7.90 -3.30
CA THR A 423 -45.71 6.59 -2.92
C THR A 423 -44.95 5.88 -1.81
N ILE A 424 -43.77 6.36 -1.44
CA ILE A 424 -42.89 5.72 -0.46
C ILE A 424 -42.69 6.61 0.77
N ASN A 425 -42.89 6.05 1.95
CA ASN A 425 -42.45 6.66 3.20
C ASN A 425 -40.95 6.36 3.43
N CYS A 426 -40.06 7.32 3.14
CA CYS A 426 -38.62 7.15 3.30
C CYS A 426 -38.19 6.68 4.69
N LYS A 427 -38.80 7.26 5.73
CA LYS A 427 -38.41 6.95 7.11
C LYS A 427 -38.68 5.48 7.40
N GLN A 428 -39.89 5.01 7.10
CA GLN A 428 -40.28 3.62 7.28
C GLN A 428 -39.45 2.67 6.41
N ALA A 429 -39.22 3.01 5.15
CA ALA A 429 -38.44 2.19 4.24
C ALA A 429 -36.98 2.05 4.70
N LEU A 430 -36.37 3.13 5.19
CA LEU A 430 -35.04 3.08 5.79
C LEU A 430 -35.04 2.31 7.12
N ASP A 431 -36.03 2.50 7.99
CA ASP A 431 -36.11 1.75 9.26
C ASP A 431 -36.25 0.24 9.01
N GLN A 432 -36.99 -0.16 7.97
CA GLN A 432 -37.09 -1.54 7.53
C GLN A 432 -35.75 -2.08 7.00
N LEU A 433 -35.04 -1.30 6.19
CA LEU A 433 -33.70 -1.64 5.71
C LEU A 433 -32.71 -1.85 6.86
N LEU A 434 -32.80 -1.00 7.90
CA LEU A 434 -31.96 -1.05 9.10
C LEU A 434 -32.42 -2.09 10.12
N ASN A 435 -33.47 -2.87 9.84
CA ASN A 435 -33.86 -4.02 10.67
C ASN A 435 -33.03 -5.27 10.31
N CYS A 436 -31.72 -5.09 10.14
CA CYS A 436 -30.72 -6.11 9.84
C CYS A 436 -29.53 -5.99 10.78
N GLN A 437 -28.66 -6.99 10.82
CA GLN A 437 -27.41 -6.89 11.58
C GLN A 437 -26.45 -5.89 10.92
N ILE A 438 -25.58 -5.24 11.71
CA ILE A 438 -24.62 -4.25 11.19
C ILE A 438 -23.75 -4.83 10.07
N ASN A 439 -23.23 -6.05 10.23
CA ASN A 439 -22.43 -6.72 9.20
C ASN A 439 -23.21 -7.11 7.93
N GLN A 440 -24.55 -7.15 7.98
CA GLN A 440 -25.41 -7.47 6.84
C GLN A 440 -25.81 -6.22 6.03
N LEU A 441 -25.57 -5.01 6.56
CA LEU A 441 -26.02 -3.77 5.95
C LEU A 441 -25.54 -3.59 4.50
N PRO A 442 -24.26 -3.83 4.14
CA PRO A 442 -23.80 -3.70 2.76
C PRO A 442 -24.58 -4.60 1.78
N GLU A 443 -24.86 -5.85 2.16
CA GLU A 443 -25.65 -6.78 1.35
C GLU A 443 -27.12 -6.34 1.26
N LYS A 444 -27.69 -5.84 2.35
CA LYS A 444 -29.05 -5.28 2.33
C LYS A 444 -29.19 -4.06 1.43
N VAL A 445 -28.16 -3.21 1.34
CA VAL A 445 -28.14 -2.11 0.37
C VAL A 445 -28.07 -2.64 -1.07
N LYS A 446 -27.23 -3.65 -1.35
CA LYS A 446 -27.18 -4.33 -2.65
C LYS A 446 -28.54 -4.91 -3.04
N GLU A 447 -29.20 -5.65 -2.13
CA GLU A 447 -30.54 -6.21 -2.35
C GLU A 447 -31.57 -5.12 -2.72
N GLN A 448 -31.56 -3.97 -2.01
CA GLN A 448 -32.47 -2.87 -2.32
C GLN A 448 -32.22 -2.26 -3.71
N ARG A 449 -30.96 -2.17 -4.14
CA ARG A 449 -30.58 -1.68 -5.47
C ARG A 449 -31.04 -2.66 -6.57
N LEU A 450 -30.81 -3.96 -6.37
CA LEU A 450 -31.27 -5.01 -7.28
C LEU A 450 -32.80 -5.02 -7.42
N GLN A 451 -33.55 -4.87 -6.31
CA GLN A 451 -35.01 -4.76 -6.34
C GLN A 451 -35.52 -3.49 -7.05
N ALA A 452 -34.71 -2.43 -7.05
CA ALA A 452 -35.02 -1.17 -7.74
C ALA A 452 -34.80 -1.28 -9.26
N PHE A 453 -33.81 -2.06 -9.71
CA PHE A 453 -33.45 -2.16 -11.13
C PHE A 453 -34.62 -2.37 -12.11
N PRO A 454 -35.52 -3.36 -11.93
CA PRO A 454 -36.65 -3.55 -12.85
C PRO A 454 -37.71 -2.43 -12.74
N LYS A 455 -37.71 -1.66 -11.65
CA LYS A 455 -38.64 -0.54 -11.37
C LYS A 455 -38.22 0.75 -12.08
N ALA A 456 -36.91 0.98 -12.28
CA ALA A 456 -36.39 2.12 -13.05
C ALA A 456 -36.99 2.18 -14.46
N LYS A 457 -37.00 1.04 -15.17
CA LYS A 457 -37.57 0.94 -16.53
C LYS A 457 -39.08 1.26 -16.58
N LYS A 458 -39.77 1.08 -15.46
CA LYS A 458 -41.21 1.36 -15.29
C LYS A 458 -41.49 2.72 -14.64
N LYS A 459 -40.46 3.53 -14.40
CA LYS A 459 -40.55 4.82 -13.67
C LYS A 459 -41.24 4.71 -12.31
N GLN A 460 -41.09 3.58 -11.65
CA GLN A 460 -41.63 3.35 -10.31
C GLN A 460 -40.62 3.78 -9.25
N GLU A 461 -41.11 4.42 -8.20
CA GLU A 461 -40.28 4.86 -7.09
C GLU A 461 -39.68 3.65 -6.34
N HIS A 462 -38.43 3.80 -5.90
CA HIS A 462 -37.78 2.85 -4.99
C HIS A 462 -36.62 3.53 -4.28
N ILE A 463 -36.48 3.31 -2.97
CA ILE A 463 -35.35 3.87 -2.22
C ILE A 463 -34.00 3.36 -2.73
N GLY A 464 -33.95 2.15 -3.27
CA GLY A 464 -32.74 1.52 -3.79
C GLY A 464 -32.03 2.33 -4.88
N HIS A 465 -32.75 3.19 -5.63
CA HIS A 465 -32.14 4.09 -6.61
C HIS A 465 -31.31 5.22 -5.98
N HIS A 466 -31.49 5.48 -4.68
CA HIS A 466 -30.97 6.69 -4.05
C HIS A 466 -30.16 6.40 -2.78
N LEU A 467 -29.91 5.12 -2.45
CA LEU A 467 -29.14 4.72 -1.27
C LEU A 467 -27.63 4.93 -1.47
N ALA A 468 -27.03 5.69 -0.55
CA ALA A 468 -25.59 5.81 -0.39
C ALA A 468 -25.16 5.26 0.97
N LEU A 469 -24.09 4.46 0.97
CA LEU A 469 -23.54 3.81 2.16
C LEU A 469 -22.04 4.12 2.28
N LEU A 470 -21.69 4.89 3.30
CA LEU A 470 -20.31 5.11 3.74
C LEU A 470 -19.94 4.02 4.75
N TRP A 471 -18.84 3.31 4.51
CA TRP A 471 -18.38 2.18 5.32
C TRP A 471 -16.86 2.26 5.53
N GLU A 472 -16.46 2.86 6.65
CA GLU A 472 -15.09 3.28 6.91
C GLU A 472 -14.30 2.26 7.72
N ASP A 473 -13.90 1.18 7.05
CA ASP A 473 -13.04 0.14 7.61
C ASP A 473 -11.55 0.58 7.60
N PRO A 474 -10.93 0.88 8.75
CA PRO A 474 -9.53 1.29 8.83
C PRO A 474 -8.53 0.23 8.39
N ASP A 475 -8.93 -1.04 8.33
CA ASP A 475 -8.04 -2.15 7.96
C ASP A 475 -8.06 -2.42 6.44
N LEU A 476 -9.06 -1.90 5.72
CA LEU A 476 -9.22 -2.05 4.27
C LEU A 476 -8.61 -0.87 3.50
N LEU A 477 -7.29 -0.68 3.56
CA LEU A 477 -6.61 0.39 2.81
C LEU A 477 -5.99 -0.18 1.54
N PRO A 478 -5.86 0.58 0.43
CA PRO A 478 -4.97 0.18 -0.64
C PRO A 478 -3.52 0.07 -0.12
N PRO A 479 -2.64 -0.71 -0.76
CA PRO A 479 -1.21 -0.68 -0.47
C PRO A 479 -0.73 0.78 -0.50
N GLN A 480 0.20 1.17 0.37
CA GLN A 480 0.78 2.51 0.31
C GLN A 480 1.50 2.68 -1.02
N ILE A 481 0.81 3.25 -2.01
CA ILE A 481 1.42 3.73 -3.24
C ILE A 481 2.17 4.99 -2.82
N ASN A 482 3.48 4.85 -2.70
CA ASN A 482 4.41 5.93 -2.49
C ASN A 482 4.29 6.88 -3.70
N TYR A 483 3.51 7.96 -3.58
CA TYR A 483 3.55 9.05 -4.55
C TYR A 483 4.74 9.95 -4.21
N THR A 484 5.95 9.43 -4.36
CA THR A 484 7.21 10.20 -4.24
C THR A 484 7.65 10.82 -5.56
N THR A 485 6.77 10.91 -6.55
CA THR A 485 7.04 11.67 -7.79
C THR A 485 5.85 12.53 -8.18
N LEU A 486 5.88 13.77 -7.68
CA LEU A 486 5.37 14.96 -8.36
C LEU A 486 6.35 16.10 -8.15
#